data_AF-A0A377DSU0-F1
#
_entry.id   AF-A0A377DSU0-F1
#
_cell.length_a   1.000
_cell.length_b   1.000
_cell.length_c   1.000
_cell.angle_alpha   90.00
_cell.angle_beta   90.00
_cell.angle_gamma   90.00
#
_symmetry.space_group_name_H-M   'P 1'
#
loop_
_entity.id
_entity.type
_entity.pdbx_description
1 polymer ?
#
loop_
_entity_poly.entity_id
_entity_poly.type
_entity_poly.pdbx_seq_one_letter_code
_entity_poly.pdbx_strand_id
1 'polypeptide(L)'
;MGFTHAFPLCMGRSNISATLMKHSAEPDQVILIEAGQFAVFPPEKWHNIEAMTDDTYFNIDFFVAPEVLMEGAQQRKVIHNGK
;
A
#
# COMPACT_ATOMS: atom_id res chain seq x y z
N MET A 1 -13.28 2.48 -5.00
CA MET A 1 -12.54 2.02 -3.79
C MET A 1 -11.08 2.37 -4.02
N GLY A 2 -10.65 3.53 -3.53
CA GLY A 2 -9.25 3.92 -3.60
C GLY A 2 -8.54 3.45 -2.34
N PHE A 3 -7.38 2.81 -2.49
CA PHE A 3 -6.48 2.46 -1.39
C PHE A 3 -5.74 3.69 -0.84
N THR A 4 -6.38 4.86 -0.87
CA THR A 4 -5.81 6.16 -0.49
C THR A 4 -5.37 6.24 0.97
N HIS A 5 -5.83 5.31 1.80
CA HIS A 5 -5.48 5.25 3.22
C HIS A 5 -4.76 3.95 3.61
N ALA A 6 -4.44 3.09 2.63
CA ALA A 6 -3.78 1.82 2.90
C ALA A 6 -2.26 1.99 2.82
N PHE A 7 -1.55 1.51 3.84
CA PHE A 7 -0.09 1.46 3.86
C PHE A 7 0.34 0.03 3.47
N PRO A 8 0.98 -0.17 2.31
CA PRO A 8 1.50 -1.49 1.94
C PRO A 8 2.81 -1.76 2.70
N LEU A 9 2.88 -2.97 3.27
CA LEU A 9 4.05 -3.56 3.89
C LEU A 9 4.60 -4.63 2.94
N CYS A 10 5.83 -4.44 2.44
CA CYS A 10 6.49 -5.43 1.59
C CYS A 10 7.56 -6.18 2.39
N MET A 11 7.57 -7.51 2.29
CA MET A 11 8.58 -8.38 2.90
C MET A 11 9.01 -9.46 1.89
N GLY A 12 10.32 -9.66 1.78
CA GLY A 12 10.94 -10.64 0.88
C GLY A 12 11.60 -11.79 1.62
N ARG A 13 11.57 -12.98 1.01
CA ARG A 13 12.49 -14.07 1.37
C ARG A 13 13.90 -13.89 0.79
N SER A 14 14.00 -13.06 -0.24
CA SER A 14 15.24 -12.63 -0.90
C SER A 14 15.26 -11.11 -0.98
N ASN A 15 16.37 -10.54 -1.46
CA ASN A 15 16.52 -9.09 -1.57
C ASN A 15 15.58 -8.49 -2.63
N ILE A 16 15.00 -7.33 -2.32
CA ILE A 16 14.09 -6.59 -3.20
C ILE A 16 14.54 -5.13 -3.26
N SER A 17 14.42 -4.50 -4.41
CA SER A 17 14.57 -3.04 -4.55
C SER A 17 13.20 -2.39 -4.67
N ALA A 18 12.98 -1.31 -3.94
CA ALA A 18 11.78 -0.49 -4.07
C ALA A 18 12.16 0.96 -4.38
N THR A 19 11.49 1.52 -5.38
CA THR A 19 11.74 2.87 -5.88
C THR A 19 10.52 3.74 -5.66
N LEU A 20 10.67 4.85 -4.93
CA LEU A 20 9.63 5.85 -4.70
C LEU A 20 9.70 6.94 -5.77
N MET A 21 8.55 7.36 -6.30
CA MET A 21 8.45 8.35 -7.37
C MET A 21 7.46 9.49 -7.01
N LYS A 22 7.69 10.68 -7.57
CA LYS A 22 6.77 11.83 -7.50
C LYS A 22 6.46 12.33 -8.91
N HIS A 23 5.45 11.76 -9.58
CA HIS A 23 4.93 12.20 -10.91
C HIS A 23 5.99 12.52 -12.00
N SER A 24 7.25 12.11 -11.80
CA SER A 24 8.44 12.46 -12.57
C SER A 24 9.17 11.16 -12.91
N ALA A 25 9.96 11.19 -13.98
CA ALA A 25 10.69 10.02 -14.48
C ALA A 25 11.85 9.59 -13.56
N GLU A 26 12.33 10.49 -12.70
CA GLU A 26 13.46 10.19 -11.79
C GLU A 26 12.99 9.70 -10.41
N PRO A 27 13.68 8.71 -9.83
CA PRO A 27 13.36 8.19 -8.52
C PRO A 27 13.72 9.19 -7.41
N ASP A 28 12.77 9.48 -6.52
CA ASP A 28 13.01 10.28 -5.31
C ASP A 28 13.96 9.54 -4.35
N GLN A 29 13.75 8.23 -4.23
CA GLN A 29 14.41 7.38 -3.24
C GLN A 29 14.38 5.93 -3.71
N VAL A 30 15.50 5.24 -3.51
CA VAL A 30 15.63 3.80 -3.70
C VAL A 30 15.88 3.15 -2.34
N ILE A 31 15.18 2.06 -2.06
CA ILE A 31 15.22 1.32 -0.80
C ILE A 31 15.58 -0.13 -1.13
N LEU A 32 16.69 -0.62 -0.57
CA LEU A 32 17.02 -2.04 -0.57
C LEU A 32 16.37 -2.71 0.64
N ILE A 33 15.57 -3.73 0.40
CA ILE A 33 14.92 -4.56 1.43
C ILE A 33 15.65 -5.89 1.41
N GLU A 34 16.45 -6.17 2.43
CA GLU A 34 17.17 -7.45 2.51
C GLU A 34 16.22 -8.59 2.90
N ALA A 35 16.62 -9.83 2.61
CA ALA A 35 15.88 -11.02 3.01
C ALA A 35 15.49 -11.00 4.50
N GLY A 36 14.20 -11.16 4.80
CA GLY A 36 13.67 -11.10 6.17
C GLY A 36 13.44 -9.70 6.73
N GLN A 37 13.78 -8.64 5.99
CA GLN A 37 13.40 -7.27 6.31
C GLN A 37 12.09 -6.89 5.63
N PHE A 38 11.50 -5.78 6.08
CA PHE A 38 10.31 -5.21 5.49
C PHE A 38 10.41 -3.70 5.32
N ALA A 39 9.63 -3.17 4.38
CA ALA A 39 9.42 -1.73 4.22
C ALA A 39 7.93 -1.40 4.20
N VAL A 40 7.57 -0.32 4.88
CA VAL A 40 6.23 0.27 4.83
C VAL A 40 6.27 1.47 3.90
N PHE A 41 5.39 1.52 2.90
CA PHE A 41 5.33 2.65 1.98
C PHE A 41 4.19 3.62 2.35
N PRO A 42 4.40 4.93 2.16
CA PRO A 42 3.34 5.91 2.36
C PRO A 42 2.17 5.66 1.38
N PRO A 43 0.92 5.86 1.81
CA PRO A 43 -0.24 5.82 0.94
C PRO A 43 -0.13 6.91 -0.12
N GLU A 44 -0.78 6.70 -1.26
CA GLU A 44 -0.84 7.66 -2.38
C GLU A 44 0.51 8.05 -2.99
N LYS A 45 1.62 7.44 -2.56
CA LYS A 45 2.93 7.63 -3.19
C LYS A 45 3.18 6.53 -4.21
N TRP A 46 3.44 6.94 -5.46
CA TRP A 46 3.84 6.02 -6.52
C TRP A 46 5.15 5.32 -6.15
N HIS A 47 5.16 4.01 -6.35
CA HIS A 47 6.33 3.18 -6.12
C HIS A 47 6.39 2.03 -7.11
N ASN A 48 7.61 1.58 -7.40
CA ASN A 48 7.89 0.39 -8.19
C ASN A 48 8.72 -0.57 -7.33
N ILE A 49 8.40 -1.86 -7.40
CA ILE A 49 9.10 -2.93 -6.68
C ILE A 49 9.73 -3.85 -7.71
N GLU A 50 11.01 -4.11 -7.57
CA GLU A 50 11.82 -4.94 -8.45
C GLU A 50 12.46 -6.09 -7.67
N ALA A 51 12.26 -7.31 -8.18
CA ALA A 51 12.94 -8.50 -7.69
C ALA A 51 14.42 -8.44 -8.10
N MET A 52 15.33 -8.66 -7.15
CA MET A 52 16.77 -8.60 -7.44
C MET A 52 17.31 -9.87 -8.10
N THR A 53 16.56 -10.97 -8.00
CA THR A 53 16.91 -12.28 -8.55
C THR A 53 15.65 -12.99 -9.05
N ASP A 54 15.81 -13.95 -9.98
CA ASP A 54 14.69 -14.70 -10.57
C ASP A 54 13.93 -15.58 -9.55
N ASP A 55 14.58 -15.96 -8.46
CA ASP A 55 14.02 -16.77 -7.37
C ASP A 55 13.49 -15.91 -6.20
N THR A 56 13.44 -14.58 -6.36
CA THR A 56 12.91 -13.69 -5.34
C THR A 56 11.38 -13.83 -5.26
N TYR A 57 10.89 -14.19 -4.07
CA TYR A 57 9.47 -14.17 -3.74
C TYR A 57 9.22 -13.20 -2.59
N PHE A 58 8.12 -12.46 -2.69
CA PHE A 58 7.71 -11.46 -1.71
C PHE A 58 6.20 -11.40 -1.56
N ASN A 59 5.74 -10.91 -0.41
CA ASN A 59 4.34 -10.62 -0.13
C ASN A 59 4.15 -9.13 0.12
N ILE A 60 2.92 -8.65 -0.12
CA ILE A 60 2.49 -7.30 0.22
C ILE A 60 1.23 -7.41 1.07
N ASP A 61 1.31 -6.91 2.30
CA ASP A 61 0.17 -6.81 3.20
C ASP A 61 -0.32 -5.36 3.26
N PHE A 62 -1.62 -5.15 3.16
CA PHE A 62 -2.22 -3.80 3.17
C PHE A 62 -2.91 -3.53 4.51
N PHE A 63 -2.45 -2.49 5.21
CA PHE A 63 -3.02 -2.06 6.49
C PHE A 63 -3.82 -0.78 6.32
N VAL A 64 -4.99 -0.71 6.94
CA VAL A 64 -5.90 0.44 6.89
C VAL A 64 -6.32 0.80 8.31
N ALA A 65 -6.44 2.10 8.60
CA ALA A 65 -6.97 2.55 9.88
C ALA A 65 -8.42 2.07 10.08
N PRO A 66 -8.81 1.59 11.28
CA PRO A 66 -10.16 1.07 11.54
C PRO A 66 -11.28 2.03 11.14
N GLU A 67 -11.08 3.34 11.32
CA GLU A 67 -12.06 4.38 11.02
C GLU A 67 -12.41 4.41 9.52
N VAL A 68 -11.42 4.20 8.65
CA VAL A 68 -11.61 4.14 7.20
C VAL A 68 -12.38 2.89 6.79
N LEU A 69 -12.17 1.76 7.49
CA LEU A 69 -12.95 0.54 7.26
C LEU A 69 -14.42 0.71 7.69
N MET A 70 -14.67 1.54 8.72
CA MET A 70 -15.99 1.78 9.30
C MET A 70 -16.80 2.88 8.60
N GLU A 71 -16.17 3.76 7.80
CA GLU A 71 -16.84 4.87 7.13
C GLU A 71 -17.90 4.43 6.10
N GLY A 72 -17.81 3.19 5.61
CA GLY A 72 -18.85 2.56 4.78
C GLY A 72 -20.13 2.14 5.51
N ALA A 73 -20.17 2.23 6.85
CA ALA A 73 -21.28 1.80 7.70
C ALA A 73 -22.24 2.95 8.10
N GLN A 74 -22.18 4.11 7.44
CA GLN A 74 -23.25 5.12 7.60
C GLN A 74 -24.55 4.59 6.97
N GLN A 75 -25.40 3.98 7.79
CA GLN A 75 -26.74 3.55 7.38
C GLN A 75 -27.48 4.75 6.78
N ARG A 76 -27.79 4.69 5.47
CA ARG A 76 -28.74 5.63 4.87
C ARG A 76 -30.07 5.49 5.59
N LYS A 77 -30.39 6.46 6.45
CA LYS A 77 -31.70 6.56 7.10
C LYS A 77 -32.73 6.87 6.00
N VAL A 78 -33.45 5.86 5.54
CA VAL A 78 -34.61 6.05 4.66
C VAL A 78 -35.72 6.67 5.51
N ILE A 79 -35.98 7.96 5.28
CA ILE A 79 -37.08 8.68 5.91
C ILE A 79 -38.35 8.39 5.10
N HIS A 80 -39.21 7.50 5.58
CA HIS A 80 -40.57 7.36 5.03
C HIS A 80 -41.46 8.44 5.64
N ASN A 81 -41.71 9.50 4.87
CA ASN A 81 -42.78 10.45 5.20
C ASN A 81 -44.11 9.85 4.75
N GLY A 82 -44.78 9.14 5.67
CA GLY A 82 -46.16 8.70 5.49
C GLY A 82 -47.07 9.92 5.41
N LYS A 83 -47.89 9.96 4.35
CA LYS A 83 -49.04 10.86 4.19
C LYS A 83 -50.30 10.02 4.36
#